data_AF-A0A942KWP5-F1
#
_entry.id   AF-A0A942KWP5-F1
#
_cell.length_a   1.000
_cell.length_b   1.000
_cell.length_c   1.000
_cell.angle_alpha   90.00
_cell.angle_beta   90.00
_cell.angle_gamma   90.00
#
_symmetry.space_group_name_H-M   'P 1'
#
loop_
_entity.id
_entity.type
_entity.pdbx_description
1 polymer ?
#
loop_
_entity_poly.entity_id
_entity_poly.type
_entity_poly.pdbx_seq_one_letter_code
_entity_poly.pdbx_strand_id
1 'polypeptide(L)'
;MTIDELITMISRSAQHTSLYHFTDERNLSLIGAHGLLSKTEMRRLGIWPPAPGGNQWSHDADDWKGVSNYVSLCLTKSHPMLTSARSDGRIDRVRYLRIHPQILKMDGVLFAQDIANKSGVMLTPLAASLRSC
;
A
#
# COMPACT_ATOMS: atom_id res chain seq x y z
N MET A 1 13.05 6.43 17.31
CA MET A 1 12.57 5.02 17.25
C MET A 1 13.32 4.27 16.15
N THR A 2 13.62 2.98 16.32
CA THR A 2 14.23 2.11 15.29
C THR A 2 13.16 1.32 14.51
N ILE A 3 13.53 0.71 13.37
CA ILE A 3 12.61 -0.15 12.60
C ILE A 3 12.22 -1.39 13.42
N ASP A 4 13.15 -1.98 14.17
CA ASP A 4 12.87 -3.12 15.05
C ASP A 4 11.92 -2.77 16.20
N GLU A 5 12.06 -1.57 16.78
CA GLU A 5 11.12 -1.05 17.76
C GLU A 5 9.72 -0.90 17.15
N LEU A 6 9.62 -0.31 15.95
CA LEU A 6 8.34 -0.17 15.24
C LEU A 6 7.70 -1.54 14.97
N ILE A 7 8.46 -2.51 14.46
CA ILE A 7 7.97 -3.88 14.21
C ILE A 7 7.47 -4.52 15.50
N THR A 8 8.20 -4.32 16.60
CA THR A 8 7.81 -4.81 17.92
C THR A 8 6.51 -4.16 18.40
N MET A 9 6.35 -2.85 18.20
CA MET A 9 5.12 -2.12 18.53
C MET A 9 3.92 -2.59 17.72
N ILE A 10 4.09 -2.79 16.40
CA ILE A 10 3.06 -3.37 15.53
C ILE A 10 2.68 -4.76 16.04
N SER A 11 3.66 -5.62 16.29
CA SER A 11 3.42 -7.01 16.72
C SER A 11 2.74 -7.13 18.09
N ARG A 12 2.96 -6.17 18.98
CA ARG A 12 2.33 -6.12 20.33
C ARG A 12 0.98 -5.41 20.34
N SER A 13 0.62 -4.70 19.27
CA SER A 13 -0.66 -3.99 19.19
C SER A 13 -1.81 -4.98 19.13
N ALA A 14 -2.83 -4.81 19.97
CA ALA A 14 -4.08 -5.58 19.85
C ALA A 14 -4.87 -5.25 18.56
N GLN A 15 -4.57 -4.12 17.90
CA GLN A 15 -5.33 -3.60 16.77
C GLN A 15 -4.57 -3.70 15.43
N HIS A 16 -3.27 -3.50 15.45
CA HIS A 16 -2.44 -3.38 14.24
C HIS A 16 -1.29 -4.38 14.25
N THR A 17 -1.58 -5.68 14.24
CA THR A 17 -0.56 -6.76 14.25
C THR A 17 0.13 -7.01 12.91
N SER A 18 -0.29 -6.31 11.86
CA SER A 18 0.19 -6.52 10.49
C SER A 18 0.07 -5.21 9.71
N LEU A 19 0.81 -5.12 8.61
CA LEU A 19 0.49 -4.17 7.55
C LEU A 19 -0.64 -4.75 6.71
N TYR A 20 -1.38 -3.89 6.05
CA TYR A 20 -2.55 -4.27 5.26
C TYR A 20 -2.43 -3.77 3.83
N HIS A 21 -2.79 -4.64 2.89
CA HIS A 21 -3.09 -4.25 1.52
C HIS A 21 -4.55 -4.61 1.26
N PHE A 22 -5.39 -3.61 0.99
CA PHE A 22 -6.76 -3.87 0.59
C PHE A 22 -6.85 -4.02 -0.92
N THR A 23 -7.67 -4.97 -1.37
CA THR A 23 -7.90 -5.25 -2.79
C THR A 23 -9.31 -5.80 -2.98
N ASP A 24 -9.72 -5.98 -4.23
CA ASP A 24 -10.96 -6.68 -4.57
C ASP A 24 -10.70 -8.19 -4.71
N GLU A 25 -11.67 -9.02 -4.32
CA GLU A 25 -11.63 -10.47 -4.46
C GLU A 25 -11.25 -10.94 -5.87
N ARG A 26 -11.69 -10.21 -6.91
CA ARG A 26 -11.38 -10.51 -8.33
C ARG A 26 -9.88 -10.44 -8.65
N ASN A 27 -9.10 -9.74 -7.84
CA ASN A 27 -7.66 -9.59 -8.04
C ASN A 27 -6.84 -10.72 -7.37
N LEU A 28 -7.45 -11.53 -6.50
CA LEU A 28 -6.72 -12.50 -5.67
C LEU A 28 -6.02 -13.58 -6.49
N SER A 29 -6.60 -14.04 -7.60
CA SER A 29 -5.96 -15.04 -8.47
C SER A 29 -4.66 -14.51 -9.08
N LEU A 30 -4.65 -13.24 -9.53
CA LEU A 30 -3.45 -12.61 -10.09
C LEU A 30 -2.38 -12.41 -9.01
N ILE A 31 -2.79 -11.96 -7.82
CA ILE A 31 -1.88 -11.79 -6.68
C ILE A 31 -1.32 -13.15 -6.22
N GLY A 32 -2.13 -14.20 -6.25
CA GLY A 32 -1.67 -15.56 -5.92
C GLY A 32 -0.63 -16.09 -6.90
N ALA A 33 -0.74 -15.74 -8.18
CA ALA A 33 0.18 -16.19 -9.22
C ALA A 33 1.49 -15.39 -9.25
N HIS A 34 1.46 -14.09 -8.97
CA HIS A 34 2.61 -13.19 -9.18
C HIS A 34 3.11 -12.47 -7.91
N GLY A 35 2.41 -12.61 -6.79
CA GLY A 35 2.63 -11.81 -5.59
C GLY A 35 2.03 -10.40 -5.70
N LEU A 36 2.33 -9.56 -4.72
CA LEU A 36 2.01 -8.13 -4.77
C LEU A 36 3.08 -7.39 -5.56
N LEU A 37 2.68 -6.78 -6.67
CA LEU A 37 3.56 -6.08 -7.59
C LEU A 37 3.25 -4.58 -7.62
N SER A 38 4.28 -3.78 -7.88
CA SER A 38 4.10 -2.36 -8.18
C SER A 38 3.39 -2.19 -9.53
N LYS A 39 2.79 -1.01 -9.76
CA LYS A 39 2.10 -0.73 -11.02
C LYS A 39 3.06 -0.75 -12.21
N THR A 40 4.27 -0.22 -12.01
CA THR A 40 5.34 -0.27 -13.01
C THR A 40 5.67 -1.72 -13.37
N GLU A 41 5.78 -2.61 -12.38
CA GLU A 41 6.12 -4.01 -12.63
C GLU A 41 4.96 -4.77 -13.30
N MET A 42 3.71 -4.51 -12.89
CA MET A 42 2.53 -5.05 -13.58
C MET A 42 2.50 -4.64 -15.07
N ARG A 43 2.72 -3.36 -15.37
CA ARG A 43 2.81 -2.86 -16.75
C ARG A 43 3.96 -3.51 -17.51
N ARG A 44 5.14 -3.66 -16.89
CA ARG A 44 6.32 -4.32 -17.49
C ARG A 44 6.03 -5.77 -17.88
N LEU A 45 5.26 -6.49 -17.05
CA LEU A 45 4.86 -7.87 -17.28
C LEU A 45 3.61 -8.01 -18.19
N GLY A 46 3.00 -6.90 -18.62
CA GLY A 46 1.79 -6.92 -19.44
C GLY A 46 0.55 -7.44 -18.71
N ILE A 47 0.54 -7.39 -17.38
CA ILE A 47 -0.57 -7.85 -16.53
C ILE A 47 -1.25 -6.66 -15.86
N TRP A 48 -2.56 -6.75 -15.65
CA TRP A 48 -3.30 -5.72 -14.92
C TRP A 48 -4.46 -6.35 -14.14
N PRO A 49 -4.73 -5.92 -12.89
CA PRO A 49 -5.84 -6.45 -12.12
C PRO A 49 -7.19 -6.10 -12.78
N PRO A 50 -8.18 -7.00 -12.76
CA PRO A 50 -9.51 -6.74 -13.31
C PRO A 50 -10.28 -5.65 -12.53
N ALA A 51 -9.94 -5.43 -11.26
CA ALA A 51 -10.62 -4.46 -10.40
C ALA A 51 -9.61 -3.60 -9.60
N PRO A 52 -8.93 -2.63 -10.24
CA PRO A 52 -7.97 -1.77 -9.54
C PRO A 52 -8.66 -0.87 -8.51
N GLY A 53 -8.02 -0.71 -7.34
CA GLY A 53 -8.53 0.16 -6.27
C GLY A 53 -8.41 1.66 -6.57
N GLY A 54 -7.54 2.06 -7.51
CA GLY A 54 -7.42 3.43 -8.01
C GLY A 54 -8.16 3.63 -9.34
N ASN A 55 -8.48 4.87 -9.67
CA ASN A 55 -8.97 5.26 -11.01
C ASN A 55 -7.80 5.82 -11.85
N GLN A 56 -8.07 6.18 -13.10
CA GLN A 56 -7.03 6.70 -14.00
C GLN A 56 -6.30 7.91 -13.41
N TRP A 57 -7.04 8.89 -12.89
CA TRP A 57 -6.44 10.08 -12.28
C TRP A 57 -5.49 9.73 -11.11
N SER A 58 -5.88 8.78 -10.26
CA SER A 58 -5.00 8.30 -9.19
C SER A 58 -3.76 7.61 -9.73
N HIS A 59 -3.86 6.90 -10.86
CA HIS A 59 -2.72 6.23 -11.47
C HIS A 59 -1.76 7.24 -12.09
N ASP A 60 -2.28 8.27 -12.76
CA ASP A 60 -1.47 9.36 -13.31
C ASP A 60 -0.75 10.14 -12.18
N ALA A 61 -1.44 10.37 -11.06
CA ALA A 61 -0.84 10.98 -9.87
C ALA A 61 0.26 10.11 -9.25
N ASP A 62 0.07 8.78 -9.21
CA ASP A 62 1.10 7.85 -8.76
C ASP A 62 2.32 7.86 -9.69
N ASP A 63 2.11 7.94 -11.01
CA ASP A 63 3.19 8.00 -12.00
C ASP A 63 3.98 9.30 -11.85
N TRP A 64 3.29 10.45 -11.74
CA TRP A 64 3.92 11.75 -11.56
C TRP A 64 4.74 11.85 -10.28
N LYS A 65 4.27 11.23 -9.19
CA LYS A 65 4.98 11.17 -7.91
C LYS A 65 5.99 10.03 -7.79
N GLY A 66 6.07 9.12 -8.77
CA GLY A 66 6.91 7.93 -8.70
C GLY A 66 6.42 6.85 -7.71
N VAL A 67 5.20 6.96 -7.19
CA VAL A 67 4.56 5.98 -6.29
C VAL A 67 4.29 4.66 -7.02
N SER A 68 4.05 4.71 -8.34
CA SER A 68 3.80 3.52 -9.17
C SER A 68 4.92 2.47 -9.15
N ASN A 69 6.13 2.86 -8.73
CA ASN A 69 7.27 1.95 -8.55
C ASN A 69 7.23 1.15 -7.24
N TYR A 70 6.29 1.46 -6.34
CA TYR A 70 6.18 0.84 -5.01
C TYR A 70 4.85 0.09 -4.85
N VAL A 71 4.83 -0.80 -3.86
CA VAL A 71 3.59 -1.43 -3.37
C VAL A 71 3.08 -0.64 -2.18
N SER A 72 1.85 -0.14 -2.26
CA SER A 72 1.22 0.62 -1.17
C SER A 72 0.67 -0.31 -0.10
N LEU A 73 1.12 -0.10 1.15
CA LEU A 73 0.67 -0.78 2.36
C LEU A 73 0.12 0.23 3.36
N CYS A 74 -0.84 -0.19 4.18
CA CYS A 74 -1.51 0.64 5.17
C CYS A 74 -1.36 0.04 6.56
N LEU A 75 -1.24 0.88 7.59
CA LEU A 75 -1.26 0.43 8.99
C LEU A 75 -2.68 0.15 9.50
N THR A 76 -3.71 0.66 8.82
CA THR A 76 -5.13 0.53 9.21
C THR A 76 -5.96 -0.15 8.14
N LYS A 77 -7.06 -0.80 8.56
CA LYS A 77 -8.10 -1.31 7.67
C LYS A 77 -9.12 -0.22 7.30
N SER A 78 -9.27 0.82 8.10
CA SER A 78 -10.20 1.93 7.81
C SER A 78 -9.49 2.96 6.95
N HIS A 79 -9.55 2.80 5.63
CA HIS A 79 -8.87 3.68 4.68
C HIS A 79 -9.88 4.55 3.90
N PRO A 80 -9.78 5.89 3.91
CA PRO A 80 -10.73 6.77 3.19
C PRO A 80 -10.88 6.45 1.69
N MET A 81 -9.78 6.07 1.02
CA MET A 81 -9.81 5.65 -0.38
C MET A 81 -10.72 4.44 -0.63
N LEU A 82 -10.83 3.51 0.32
CA LEU A 82 -11.72 2.36 0.17
C LEU A 82 -13.18 2.81 0.10
N THR A 83 -13.57 3.80 0.92
CA THR A 83 -14.92 4.36 0.90
C THR A 83 -15.26 4.89 -0.48
N SER A 84 -14.38 5.70 -1.08
CA SER A 84 -14.58 6.21 -2.45
C SER A 84 -14.60 5.09 -3.50
N ALA A 85 -13.67 4.13 -3.42
CA ALA A 85 -13.60 3.03 -4.38
C ALA A 85 -14.82 2.09 -4.35
N ARG A 86 -15.45 1.94 -3.19
CA ARG A 86 -16.72 1.20 -3.07
C ARG A 86 -17.89 2.00 -3.63
N SER A 87 -17.99 3.30 -3.31
CA SER A 87 -19.04 4.16 -3.85
C SER A 87 -19.01 4.23 -5.38
N ASP A 88 -17.81 4.21 -5.98
CA ASP A 88 -17.63 4.21 -7.43
C ASP A 88 -17.82 2.84 -8.09
N GLY A 89 -18.13 1.78 -7.32
CA GLY A 89 -18.26 0.40 -7.82
C GLY A 89 -16.96 -0.25 -8.29
N ARG A 90 -15.80 0.39 -8.04
CA ARG A 90 -14.48 -0.12 -8.42
C ARG A 90 -14.05 -1.30 -7.55
N ILE A 91 -14.44 -1.28 -6.29
CA ILE A 91 -14.30 -2.40 -5.35
C ILE A 91 -15.69 -2.87 -4.93
N ASP A 92 -16.02 -4.10 -5.29
CA ASP A 92 -17.26 -4.77 -4.90
C ASP A 92 -17.04 -5.53 -3.58
N ARG A 93 -16.08 -6.47 -3.58
CA ARG A 93 -15.78 -7.34 -2.45
C ARG A 93 -14.38 -7.08 -1.92
N VAL A 94 -14.27 -6.23 -0.91
CA VAL A 94 -12.98 -5.93 -0.28
C VAL A 94 -12.40 -7.17 0.41
N ARG A 95 -11.09 -7.36 0.23
CA ARG A 95 -10.25 -8.34 0.91
C ARG A 95 -9.02 -7.62 1.45
N TYR A 96 -8.58 -8.00 2.64
CA TYR A 96 -7.37 -7.46 3.25
C TYR A 96 -6.31 -8.54 3.32
N LEU A 97 -5.19 -8.31 2.63
CA LEU A 97 -4.00 -9.12 2.77
C LEU A 97 -3.22 -8.61 3.98
N ARG A 98 -2.89 -9.53 4.89
CA ARG A 98 -2.03 -9.24 6.04
C ARG A 98 -0.58 -9.44 5.63
N ILE A 99 0.20 -8.38 5.65
CA ILE A 99 1.61 -8.40 5.29
C ILE A 99 2.44 -8.37 6.57
N HIS A 100 3.40 -9.28 6.65
CA HIS A 100 4.25 -9.42 7.81
C HIS A 100 5.12 -8.16 7.99
N PRO A 101 5.20 -7.55 9.19
CA PRO A 101 5.89 -6.27 9.39
C PRO A 101 7.39 -6.30 9.08
N GLN A 102 8.01 -7.49 9.01
CA GLN A 102 9.43 -7.63 8.63
C GLN A 102 9.74 -7.06 7.24
N ILE A 103 8.73 -6.87 6.38
CA ILE A 103 8.88 -6.17 5.10
C ILE A 103 9.44 -4.75 5.27
N LEU A 104 9.24 -4.11 6.44
CA LEU A 104 9.75 -2.77 6.75
C LEU A 104 11.28 -2.71 6.84
N LYS A 105 11.95 -3.85 6.95
CA LYS A 105 13.43 -3.95 6.95
C LYS A 105 14.04 -3.95 5.55
N MET A 106 13.22 -4.06 4.50
CA MET A 106 13.73 -4.01 3.14
C MET A 106 14.32 -2.63 2.83
N ASP A 107 15.34 -2.62 1.99
CA ASP A 107 15.92 -1.37 1.48
C ASP A 107 14.90 -0.64 0.59
N GLY A 108 14.92 0.69 0.68
CA GLY A 108 14.04 1.54 -0.14
C GLY A 108 12.59 1.65 0.35
N VAL A 109 12.25 1.16 1.56
CA VAL A 109 10.91 1.39 2.14
C VAL A 109 10.71 2.88 2.45
N LEU A 110 9.67 3.44 1.84
CA LEU A 110 9.25 4.83 2.03
C LEU A 110 8.03 4.91 2.95
N PHE A 111 7.94 6.02 3.67
CA PHE A 111 6.82 6.38 4.52
C PHE A 111 6.13 7.65 4.02
N ALA A 112 4.80 7.61 4.07
CA ALA A 112 3.92 8.74 3.80
C ALA A 112 2.97 8.91 4.99
N GLN A 113 2.85 10.13 5.50
CA GLN A 113 1.96 10.45 6.64
C GLN A 113 0.47 10.46 6.25
N ASP A 114 0.18 10.58 4.95
CA ASP A 114 -1.16 10.61 4.37
C ASP A 114 -1.08 9.87 3.01
N ILE A 115 -2.13 9.95 2.19
CA ILE A 115 -2.20 9.33 0.87
C ILE A 115 -0.96 9.73 0.04
N ALA A 116 -0.15 8.73 -0.33
CA ALA A 116 1.18 8.92 -0.93
C ALA A 116 1.19 9.85 -2.16
N ASN A 117 0.19 9.75 -3.03
CA ASN A 117 0.08 10.55 -4.25
C ASN A 117 -0.62 11.90 -4.07
N LYS A 118 -1.15 12.21 -2.89
CA LYS A 118 -1.83 13.49 -2.60
C LYS A 118 -0.84 14.65 -2.60
N SER A 119 -1.19 15.77 -3.22
CA SER A 119 -0.34 16.97 -3.24
C SER A 119 0.06 17.41 -1.82
N GLY A 120 1.31 17.84 -1.65
CA GLY A 120 1.88 18.24 -0.36
C GLY A 120 2.39 17.10 0.52
N VAL A 121 2.07 15.84 0.21
CA VAL A 121 2.61 14.68 0.94
C VAL A 121 4.01 14.33 0.44
N MET A 122 4.96 14.28 1.36
CA MET A 122 6.34 13.89 1.09
C MET A 122 6.57 12.41 1.41
N LEU A 123 7.18 11.70 0.46
CA LEU A 123 7.70 10.36 0.68
C LEU A 123 9.09 10.49 1.31
N THR A 124 9.27 9.85 2.46
CA THR A 124 10.53 9.90 3.21
C THR A 124 11.04 8.49 3.46
N PRO A 125 12.36 8.24 3.45
CA PRO A 125 12.88 6.95 3.87
C PRO A 125 12.40 6.61 5.28
N LEU A 126 11.82 5.43 5.49
CA LEU A 126 11.20 5.05 6.76
C LEU A 126 12.14 5.25 7.96
N ALA A 127 13.41 4.84 7.80
CA ALA A 127 14.42 5.00 8.84
C ALA A 127 14.68 6.46 9.24
N ALA A 128 14.53 7.40 8.30
CA ALA A 128 14.65 8.84 8.58
C ALA A 128 13.38 9.35 9.29
N SER A 129 12.20 8.93 8.83
CA SER A 129 10.91 9.35 9.41
C SER A 129 10.78 8.96 10.89
N LEU A 130 11.29 7.80 11.28
CA LEU A 130 11.23 7.31 12.67
C LEU A 130 12.19 8.00 13.65
N ARG A 131 13.15 8.79 13.14
CA ARG A 131 14.07 9.59 13.96
C ARG A 131 13.52 10.98 14.26
N SER A 132 12.52 11.42 13.50
CA SER A 132 11.87 12.72 13.62
C SER A 132 10.60 12.69 14.48
N CYS A 133 10.28 11.53 15.06
CA CYS A 133 9.14 11.32 15.97
C CYS A 133 9.61 11.03 17.40
#